data_AF-A0A4P7W2J5-F1
#
_entry.id   AF-A0A4P7W2J5-F1
#
_cell.length_a   1.000
_cell.length_b   1.000
_cell.length_c   1.000
_cell.angle_alpha   90.00
_cell.angle_beta   90.00
_cell.angle_gamma   90.00
#
_symmetry.space_group_name_H-M   'P 1'
#
loop_
_entity.id
_entity.type
_entity.pdbx_description
1 polymer ?
#
loop_
_entity_poly.entity_id
_entity_poly.type
_entity_poly.pdbx_seq_one_letter_code
_entity_poly.pdbx_strand_id
1 'polypeptide(L)'
;MSDRTVEATNAIFKRYLTDTVTFRGTATDIDLLTESGTYAIVRGASVGVPSGAYDYGVLVTLNASLFIAQLYIPHYKAPSGHNLYSRVWYRSGWKPWQGYDSVEEIPAV
;
A
#
# COMPACT_ATOMS: atom_id res chain seq x y z
N MET A 1 16.61 21.74 21.79
CA MET A 1 16.55 21.22 20.40
C MET A 1 15.51 20.08 20.30
N SER A 2 14.27 20.27 20.76
CA SER A 2 13.26 19.19 20.77
C SER A 2 11.97 19.53 20.02
N ASP A 3 11.39 20.72 20.23
CA ASP A 3 10.01 20.93 19.78
C ASP A 3 9.87 21.21 18.28
N ARG A 4 10.81 21.97 17.69
CA ARG A 4 10.81 22.25 16.24
C ARG A 4 11.05 21.01 15.37
N THR A 5 11.81 20.05 15.88
CA THR A 5 12.09 18.80 15.15
C THR A 5 10.87 17.88 15.17
N VAL A 6 10.15 17.82 16.29
CA VAL A 6 8.90 17.06 16.41
C VAL A 6 7.79 17.67 15.57
N GLU A 7 7.64 19.00 15.55
CA GLU A 7 6.67 19.68 14.68
C GLU A 7 6.96 19.48 13.19
N ALA A 8 8.23 19.57 12.77
CA ALA A 8 8.63 19.27 11.40
C ALA A 8 8.32 17.80 11.04
N THR A 9 8.58 16.87 11.96
CA THR A 9 8.31 15.44 11.77
C THR A 9 6.81 15.19 11.62
N ASN A 10 5.96 15.74 12.50
CA ASN A 10 4.51 15.60 12.42
C ASN A 10 3.92 16.25 11.16
N ALA A 11 4.41 17.42 10.75
CA ALA A 11 3.97 18.08 9.53
C ALA A 11 4.32 17.26 8.27
N ILE A 12 5.52 16.67 8.26
CA ILE A 12 5.96 15.77 7.18
C ILE A 12 5.08 14.51 7.17
N PHE A 13 4.92 13.82 8.29
CA PHE A 13 4.07 12.63 8.37
C PHE A 13 2.62 12.92 7.99
N LYS A 14 2.05 14.02 8.47
CA LYS A 14 0.69 14.43 8.12
C LYS A 14 0.55 14.68 6.63
N ARG A 15 1.51 15.36 5.99
CA ARG A 15 1.50 15.57 4.55
C ARG A 15 1.59 14.25 3.78
N TYR A 16 2.54 13.38 4.15
CA TYR A 16 2.68 12.06 3.54
C TYR A 16 1.39 11.23 3.67
N LEU A 17 0.78 11.19 4.86
CA LEU A 17 -0.49 10.49 5.08
C LEU A 17 -1.65 11.12 4.29
N THR A 18 -1.69 12.45 4.18
CA THR A 18 -2.70 13.17 3.38
C THR A 18 -2.56 12.84 1.89
N ASP A 19 -1.35 12.85 1.37
CA ASP A 19 -1.07 12.48 -0.03
C ASP A 19 -1.40 10.99 -0.29
N THR A 20 -1.21 10.14 0.72
CA THR A 20 -1.50 8.71 0.65
C THR A 20 -3.02 8.41 0.59
N VAL A 21 -3.84 9.19 1.30
CA VAL A 21 -5.31 9.06 1.24
C VAL A 21 -5.94 9.77 0.05
N THR A 22 -5.14 10.45 -0.77
CA THR A 22 -5.64 11.06 -2.01
C THR A 22 -6.01 9.97 -3.01
N PHE A 23 -7.27 9.94 -3.43
CA PHE A 23 -7.72 9.03 -4.48
C PHE A 23 -7.18 9.47 -5.84
N ARG A 24 -6.49 8.58 -6.54
CA ARG A 24 -5.81 8.87 -7.82
C ARG A 24 -6.44 8.19 -9.04
N GLY A 25 -7.47 7.38 -8.83
CA GLY A 25 -8.20 6.71 -9.90
C GLY A 25 -8.02 5.20 -9.90
N THR A 26 -8.22 4.59 -11.07
CA THR A 26 -8.23 3.14 -11.25
C THR A 26 -6.87 2.63 -11.73
N ALA A 27 -6.37 1.54 -11.15
CA ALA A 27 -5.14 0.88 -11.55
C ALA A 27 -5.34 -0.08 -12.73
N THR A 28 -4.47 -0.01 -13.73
CA THR A 28 -4.39 -1.03 -14.81
C THR A 28 -3.16 -1.92 -14.63
N ASP A 29 -2.01 -1.34 -14.27
CA ASP A 29 -0.81 -2.07 -13.88
C ASP A 29 -0.35 -1.57 -12.51
N ILE A 30 -0.45 -2.42 -11.50
CA ILE A 30 -0.13 -2.09 -10.12
C ILE A 30 1.38 -1.89 -9.93
N ASP A 31 2.23 -2.50 -10.76
CA ASP A 31 3.68 -2.39 -10.66
C ASP A 31 4.18 -1.00 -11.08
N LEU A 32 3.41 -0.29 -11.91
CA LEU A 32 3.71 1.07 -12.37
C LEU A 32 3.26 2.15 -11.37
N LEU A 33 2.45 1.79 -10.37
CA LEU A 33 1.92 2.73 -9.39
C LEU A 33 2.95 3.02 -8.31
N THR A 34 3.85 3.96 -8.62
CA THR A 34 4.93 4.38 -7.73
C THR A 34 4.60 5.67 -6.97
N GLU A 35 3.54 6.39 -7.33
CA GLU A 35 3.18 7.65 -6.67
C GLU A 35 2.33 7.42 -5.41
N SER A 36 2.64 8.14 -4.32
CA SER A 36 1.89 8.07 -3.06
C SER A 36 0.41 8.41 -3.29
N GLY A 37 -0.49 7.53 -2.88
CA GLY A 37 -1.93 7.70 -3.08
C GLY A 37 -2.71 6.41 -2.96
N THR A 38 -4.03 6.54 -3.13
CA THR A 38 -4.99 5.45 -3.10
C THR A 38 -5.57 5.22 -4.49
N TYR A 39 -5.62 3.96 -4.92
CA TYR A 39 -6.10 3.55 -6.24
C TYR A 39 -7.16 2.46 -6.12
N ALA A 40 -8.17 2.51 -6.97
CA ALA A 40 -9.13 1.43 -7.11
C ALA A 40 -8.55 0.33 -7.99
N ILE A 41 -8.60 -0.91 -7.52
CA ILE A 41 -8.27 -2.09 -8.32
C ILE A 41 -9.58 -2.66 -8.86
N VAL A 42 -9.66 -2.80 -10.18
CA VAL A 42 -10.88 -3.26 -10.87
C VAL A 42 -10.67 -4.67 -11.42
N ARG A 43 -11.64 -5.53 -11.13
CA ARG A 43 -11.65 -6.95 -11.52
C ARG A 43 -11.37 -7.13 -13.01
N GLY A 44 -10.42 -8.00 -13.35
CA GLY A 44 -10.05 -8.33 -14.72
C GLY A 44 -9.37 -7.20 -15.52
N ALA A 45 -9.14 -6.03 -14.92
CA ALA A 45 -8.51 -4.88 -15.58
C ALA A 45 -7.12 -4.56 -15.03
N SER A 46 -6.78 -5.07 -13.85
CA SER A 46 -5.50 -4.80 -13.18
C SER A 46 -4.54 -5.98 -13.27
N VAL A 47 -3.28 -5.71 -13.64
CA VAL A 47 -2.15 -6.66 -13.57
C VAL A 47 -1.25 -6.35 -12.38
N GLY A 48 -0.42 -7.32 -11.96
CA GLY A 48 0.48 -7.18 -10.80
C GLY A 48 -0.19 -7.43 -9.43
N VAL A 49 -1.48 -7.82 -9.44
CA VAL A 49 -2.24 -8.23 -8.24
C VAL A 49 -1.58 -9.46 -7.59
N PRO A 50 -1.54 -9.57 -6.25
CA PRO A 50 -1.01 -10.75 -5.59
C PRO A 50 -1.71 -12.04 -6.02
N SER A 51 -0.93 -13.10 -6.22
CA SER A 51 -1.48 -14.42 -6.56
C SER A 51 -2.43 -14.90 -5.46
N GLY A 52 -3.58 -15.44 -5.86
CA GLY A 52 -4.60 -15.94 -4.94
C GLY A 52 -5.48 -14.86 -4.29
N ALA A 53 -5.15 -13.57 -4.46
CA ALA A 53 -6.01 -12.47 -4.02
C ALA A 53 -7.24 -12.34 -4.91
N TYR A 54 -8.33 -11.82 -4.32
CA TYR A 54 -9.42 -11.31 -5.14
C TYR A 54 -8.97 -10.03 -5.84
N ASP A 55 -9.22 -9.89 -7.14
CA ASP A 55 -8.70 -8.86 -8.03
C ASP A 55 -9.56 -7.59 -8.09
N TYR A 56 -10.28 -7.28 -7.00
CA TYR A 56 -11.04 -6.04 -6.84
C TYR A 56 -10.87 -5.54 -5.41
N GLY A 57 -10.54 -4.27 -5.25
CA GLY A 57 -10.23 -3.71 -3.93
C GLY A 57 -9.52 -2.36 -4.03
N VAL A 58 -8.70 -2.08 -3.02
CA VAL A 58 -7.98 -0.81 -2.89
C VAL A 58 -6.49 -1.07 -2.79
N LEU A 59 -5.70 -0.28 -3.50
CA LEU A 59 -4.25 -0.23 -3.36
C LEU A 59 -3.86 1.11 -2.75
N VAL A 60 -3.05 1.06 -1.71
CA VAL A 60 -2.38 2.21 -1.13
C VAL A 60 -0.90 2.14 -1.50
N THR A 61 -0.37 3.21 -2.07
CA THR A 61 1.06 3.35 -2.38
C THR A 61 1.66 4.43 -1.49
N LEU A 62 2.84 4.13 -0.96
CA LEU A 62 3.66 5.02 -0.13
C LEU A 62 5.03 5.15 -0.78
N ASN A 63 5.32 6.29 -1.39
CA ASN A 63 6.62 6.58 -1.98
C ASN A 63 7.52 7.32 -0.99
N ALA A 64 8.59 6.66 -0.56
CA ALA A 64 9.66 7.23 0.26
C ALA A 64 10.99 7.26 -0.52
N SER A 65 10.94 7.68 -1.79
CA SER A 65 12.05 7.73 -2.74
C SER A 65 12.63 6.34 -3.08
N LEU A 66 13.66 5.90 -2.35
CA LEU A 66 14.35 4.63 -2.62
C LEU A 66 13.53 3.39 -2.22
N PHE A 67 12.47 3.61 -1.45
CA PHE A 67 11.54 2.59 -1.00
C PHE A 67 10.13 2.99 -1.39
N ILE A 68 9.41 2.09 -2.05
CA ILE A 68 7.99 2.26 -2.32
C ILE A 68 7.26 1.11 -1.65
N ALA A 69 6.39 1.39 -0.70
CA ALA A 69 5.54 0.37 -0.11
C ALA A 69 4.18 0.38 -0.80
N GLN A 70 3.65 -0.81 -1.04
CA GLN A 70 2.30 -1.00 -1.53
C GLN A 70 1.54 -1.90 -0.56
N LEU A 71 0.31 -1.48 -0.25
CA LEU A 71 -0.65 -2.21 0.56
C LEU A 71 -1.87 -2.48 -0.31
N TYR A 72 -2.17 -3.74 -0.56
CA TYR A 72 -3.36 -4.14 -1.28
C TYR A 72 -4.39 -4.75 -0.32
N ILE A 73 -5.59 -4.18 -0.33
CA ILE A 73 -6.72 -4.61 0.48
C ILE A 73 -7.80 -5.09 -0.50
N PRO A 74 -7.92 -6.41 -0.73
CA PRO A 74 -9.00 -6.92 -1.55
C PRO A 74 -10.35 -6.65 -0.89
N HIS A 75 -11.38 -6.42 -1.70
CA HIS A 75 -12.75 -6.21 -1.24
C HIS A 75 -13.30 -7.44 -0.49
N TYR A 76 -12.83 -8.65 -0.84
CA TYR A 76 -13.14 -9.87 -0.09
C TYR A 76 -11.93 -10.80 -0.03
N LYS A 77 -11.88 -11.65 0.99
CA LYS A 77 -10.88 -12.72 1.11
C LYS A 77 -11.26 -13.93 0.24
N ALA A 78 -10.50 -14.15 -0.83
CA ALA A 78 -10.66 -15.35 -1.65
C ALA A 78 -10.24 -16.61 -0.89
N PRO A 79 -10.78 -17.80 -1.21
CA PRO A 79 -10.47 -19.04 -0.49
C PRO A 79 -8.97 -19.38 -0.44
N SER A 80 -8.23 -19.02 -1.48
CA SER A 80 -6.78 -19.22 -1.61
C SER A 80 -5.95 -17.97 -1.26
N GLY A 81 -6.59 -16.94 -0.72
CA GLY A 81 -5.97 -15.63 -0.50
C GLY A 81 -6.03 -15.17 0.95
N HIS A 82 -5.54 -13.97 1.16
CA HIS A 82 -5.43 -13.29 2.44
C HIS A 82 -6.31 -12.03 2.50
N ASN A 83 -6.50 -11.48 3.70
CA ASN A 83 -7.27 -10.27 3.95
C ASN A 83 -6.54 -8.99 3.50
N LEU A 84 -5.21 -9.02 3.49
CA LEU A 84 -4.36 -7.89 3.18
C LEU A 84 -3.04 -8.39 2.61
N TYR A 85 -2.44 -7.60 1.73
CA TYR A 85 -1.14 -7.89 1.15
C TYR A 85 -0.24 -6.67 1.22
N SER A 86 1.05 -6.88 1.44
CA SER A 86 2.05 -5.83 1.35
C SER A 86 3.22 -6.25 0.47
N ARG A 87 3.85 -5.28 -0.18
CA ARG A 87 5.16 -5.46 -0.81
C ARG A 87 5.94 -4.16 -0.80
N VAL A 88 7.24 -4.27 -1.06
CA VAL A 88 8.14 -3.12 -1.12
C VAL A 88 8.97 -3.18 -2.40
N TRP A 89 9.13 -2.03 -3.06
CA TRP A 89 10.16 -1.82 -4.07
C TRP A 89 11.46 -1.48 -3.38
N TYR A 90 12.51 -2.25 -3.65
CA TYR A 90 13.86 -1.99 -3.15
C TYR A 90 14.91 -2.56 -4.10
N ARG A 91 15.98 -1.79 -4.35
CA ARG A 91 17.06 -2.11 -5.32
C ARG A 91 16.51 -2.42 -6.71
N SER A 92 15.70 -1.49 -7.24
CA SER A 92 15.16 -1.56 -8.60
C SER A 92 14.28 -2.77 -8.90
N GLY A 93 13.55 -3.27 -7.90
CA GLY A 93 12.59 -4.35 -8.11
C GLY A 93 11.59 -4.49 -6.97
N TRP A 94 10.39 -4.93 -7.34
CA TRP A 94 9.35 -5.33 -6.39
C TRP A 94 9.77 -6.61 -5.67
N LYS A 95 9.66 -6.59 -4.34
CA LYS A 95 9.70 -7.83 -3.56
C LYS A 95 8.36 -8.57 -3.69
N PRO A 96 8.36 -9.90 -3.50
CA PRO A 96 7.13 -10.67 -3.54
C PRO A 96 6.11 -10.15 -2.53
N TRP A 97 4.83 -10.23 -2.91
CA TRP A 97 3.73 -9.94 -2.02
C TRP A 97 3.75 -10.84 -0.78
N GLN A 98 3.56 -10.25 0.38
CA GLN A 98 3.33 -10.94 1.66
C GLN A 98 1.85 -10.80 2.00
N GLY A 99 1.20 -11.91 2.36
CA GLY A 99 -0.23 -11.94 2.71
C GLY A 99 -0.45 -12.04 4.22
N TYR A 100 -1.54 -11.45 4.71
CA TYR A 100 -1.89 -11.39 6.13
C TYR A 100 -3.36 -11.73 6.33
N ASP A 101 -3.64 -12.68 7.22
CA ASP A 101 -4.99 -13.16 7.52
C ASP A 101 -5.59 -12.56 8.80
N SER A 102 -4.74 -12.07 9.69
CA SER A 102 -5.12 -11.37 10.91
C SER A 102 -4.31 -10.09 11.02
N VAL A 103 -4.95 -9.03 11.50
CA VAL A 103 -4.24 -8.03 12.31
C VAL A 103 -4.18 -8.68 13.68
N GLU A 104 -3.15 -9.48 13.95
CA GLU A 104 -2.79 -9.70 15.35
C GLU A 104 -2.54 -8.30 15.91
N GLU A 105 -3.32 -7.89 16.91
CA GLU A 105 -3.14 -6.57 17.54
C GLU A 105 -1.65 -6.47 17.90
N ILE A 106 -0.93 -5.52 17.29
CA ILE A 106 0.40 -5.17 17.76
C ILE A 106 0.14 -4.62 19.16
N PRO A 107 0.59 -5.28 20.24
CA PRO A 107 0.38 -4.75 21.58
C PRO A 107 1.00 -3.36 21.59
N ALA A 108 0.26 -2.38 22.10
CA ALA A 108 0.82 -1.05 22.34
C ALA A 108 2.05 -1.23 23.24
N VAL A 109 3.23 -0.85 22.73
CA VAL A 109 4.47 -0.78 23.50
C VAL A 109 4.46 0.44 24.41
#